data_AF-A0A9D8V2F0-F1
#
_entry.id   AF-A0A9D8V2F0-F1
#
_cell.length_a   1.000
_cell.length_b   1.000
_cell.length_c   1.000
_cell.angle_alpha   90.00
_cell.angle_beta   90.00
_cell.angle_gamma   90.00
#
_symmetry.space_group_name_H-M   'P 1'
#
loop_
_entity.id
_entity.type
_entity.pdbx_description
1 polymer ?
#
loop_
_entity_poly.entity_id
_entity_poly.type
_entity_poly.pdbx_seq_one_letter_code
_entity_poly.pdbx_strand_id
1 'polypeptide(L)' 'MLTGPDSCPCGSGSSLRICCLPVISTRAAVTAEQLMRSRYTAYVLQDGDYLKDT' A
#
# COMPACT_ATOMS: atom_id res chain seq x y z
N MET A 1 -3.78 -0.78 -17.91
CA MET A 1 -3.86 0.69 -17.77
C MET A 1 -2.75 1.09 -16.81
N LEU A 2 -1.78 1.87 -17.28
CA LEU A 2 -0.57 2.23 -16.55
C LEU A 2 -0.92 3.21 -15.43
N THR A 3 -0.64 2.81 -14.19
CA THR A 3 -0.65 3.65 -12.99
C THR A 3 0.16 4.92 -13.25
N GLY A 4 -0.47 6.09 -13.16
CA GLY A 4 0.24 7.36 -13.22
C GLY A 4 1.22 7.50 -12.04
N PRO A 5 2.14 8.48 -12.07
CA PRO A 5 3.16 8.66 -11.03
C PRO A 5 2.57 8.82 -9.61
N ASP A 6 1.32 9.29 -9.49
CA ASP A 6 0.62 9.47 -8.21
C ASP A 6 -0.30 8.30 -7.82
N SER A 7 -0.47 7.31 -8.70
CA SER A 7 -1.33 6.15 -8.46
C SER A 7 -0.66 5.15 -7.50
N CYS A 8 -1.49 4.48 -6.71
CA CYS A 8 -1.01 3.49 -5.76
C CYS A 8 -0.45 2.26 -6.51
N PRO A 9 0.78 1.80 -6.18
CA PRO A 9 1.40 0.63 -6.81
C PRO A 9 0.54 -0.63 -6.78
N CYS A 10 -0.34 -0.79 -5.79
CA CYS A 10 -1.25 -1.93 -5.67
C CYS A 10 -2.25 -2.12 -6.82
N GLY A 11 -2.31 -1.20 -7.80
CA GLY A 11 -3.11 -1.37 -9.02
C GLY A 11 -4.59 -0.98 -8.89
N SER A 12 -5.02 -0.36 -7.78
CA SER A 12 -6.41 0.03 -7.57
C SER A 12 -6.88 1.26 -8.35
N GLY A 13 -5.97 1.98 -8.99
CA GLY A 13 -6.24 3.25 -9.66
C GLY A 13 -6.43 4.45 -8.71
N SER A 14 -6.53 4.23 -7.39
CA SER A 14 -6.54 5.31 -6.40
C SER A 14 -5.15 5.89 -6.18
N SER A 15 -5.06 7.12 -5.65
CA SER A 15 -3.76 7.69 -5.27
C SER A 15 -3.17 6.99 -4.05
N LEU A 16 -1.84 6.95 -3.94
CA LEU A 16 -1.14 6.33 -2.82
C LEU A 16 -1.66 6.84 -1.46
N ARG A 17 -1.87 8.16 -1.34
CA ARG A 17 -2.29 8.86 -0.10
C ARG A 17 -3.63 8.38 0.47
N ILE A 18 -4.57 7.98 -0.39
CA ILE A 18 -5.91 7.53 0.05
C ILE A 18 -6.06 6.01 0.04
N CYS A 19 -5.05 5.29 -0.48
CA CYS A 19 -5.12 3.86 -0.71
C CYS A 19 -4.29 3.08 0.30
N CYS A 20 -3.00 2.86 0.03
CA CYS A 20 -2.15 2.03 0.89
C CYS A 20 -1.38 2.84 1.93
N LEU A 21 -1.13 4.14 1.71
CA LEU A 21 -0.34 4.95 2.64
C LEU A 21 -0.93 5.04 4.05
N PRO A 22 -2.25 5.22 4.25
CA PRO A 22 -2.81 5.27 5.61
C PRO A 22 -2.60 3.96 6.38
N VAL A 23 -2.63 2.83 5.66
CA VAL A 23 -2.42 1.50 6.24
C VAL A 23 -0.95 1.32 6.61
N ILE A 24 -0.04 1.67 5.70
CA ILE A 24 1.41 1.60 5.94
C ILE A 24 1.83 2.48 7.11
N SER A 25 1.29 3.71 7.21
CA SER A 25 1.79 4.69 8.18
C SER A 25 1.08 4.71 9.53
N THR A 26 -0.22 4.38 9.59
CA THR A 26 -1.03 4.75 10.78
C THR A 26 -2.19 3.82 11.12
N ARG A 27 -2.58 2.88 10.25
CA ARG A 27 -3.83 2.12 10.40
C ARG A 27 -3.61 0.65 10.18
N ALA A 28 -4.20 -0.19 11.03
CA ALA A 28 -4.33 -1.60 10.73
C ALA A 28 -5.21 -1.81 9.49
N ALA A 29 -4.85 -2.76 8.64
CA ALA A 29 -5.71 -3.20 7.56
C ALA A 29 -7.00 -3.81 8.11
N VAL A 30 -8.14 -3.46 7.54
CA VAL A 30 -9.46 -4.00 7.95
C VAL A 30 -9.82 -5.30 7.23
N THR A 31 -9.19 -5.57 6.09
CA THR A 31 -9.37 -6.82 5.33
C THR A 31 -8.02 -7.40 4.91
N ALA A 32 -7.98 -8.72 4.71
CA ALA A 32 -6.80 -9.41 4.21
C ALA A 32 -6.35 -8.88 2.82
N GLU A 33 -7.29 -8.52 1.94
CA GLU A 33 -6.96 -7.90 0.65
C GLU A 33 -6.25 -6.55 0.83
N GLN A 34 -6.76 -5.71 1.73
CA GLN A 34 -6.14 -4.42 2.03
C GLN A 34 -4.73 -4.61 2.61
N LEU A 35 -4.54 -5.61 3.47
CA LEU A 35 -3.23 -5.97 4.00
C LEU A 35 -2.27 -6.37 2.87
N MET A 36 -2.64 -7.34 2.04
CA MET A 36 -1.80 -7.82 0.93
C MET A 36 -1.41 -6.68 -0.04
N ARG A 37 -2.35 -5.79 -0.37
CA ARG A 37 -2.10 -4.64 -1.25
C ARG A 37 -1.18 -3.60 -0.62
N SER A 38 -1.34 -3.35 0.69
CA SER A 38 -0.44 -2.46 1.43
C SER A 38 0.97 -3.03 1.54
N ARG A 39 1.12 -4.34 1.76
CA ARG A 39 2.42 -5.05 1.79
C ARG A 39 3.12 -4.99 0.45
N TYR A 40 2.42 -5.25 -0.66
CA TYR A 40 3.00 -5.06 -2.00
C TYR A 40 3.48 -3.62 -2.22
N THR A 41 2.68 -2.64 -1.78
CA THR A 41 3.06 -1.23 -1.90
C THR A 41 4.28 -0.89 -1.04
N ALA A 42 4.35 -1.38 0.19
CA ALA A 42 5.51 -1.23 1.07
C ALA A 42 6.78 -1.85 0.47
N TYR A 43 6.67 -3.01 -0.19
CA TYR A 43 7.78 -3.61 -0.94
C TYR A 43 8.27 -2.67 -2.06
N VAL A 44 7.36 -2.10 -2.86
CA VAL A 44 7.74 -1.14 -3.92
C VAL A 44 8.38 0.13 -3.33
N LEU A 45 7.93 0.58 -2.16
CA LEU A 45 8.48 1.73 -1.43
C LEU A 45 9.75 1.40 -0.62
N GLN A 46 10.18 0.14 -0.59
CA GLN A 46 11.31 -0.35 0.20
C GLN A 46 11.16 -0.11 1.72
N ASP A 47 9.92 -0.16 2.20
CA ASP A 47 9.59 -0.08 3.63
C ASP A 47 9.66 -1.48 4.27
N GLY A 48 10.87 -1.85 4.69
CA GLY A 48 11.15 -3.16 5.29
C GLY A 48 10.56 -3.36 6.68
N ASP A 49 10.40 -2.28 7.43
CA ASP A 49 9.87 -2.32 8.80
C ASP A 49 8.39 -2.73 8.76
N TYR A 50 7.59 -2.07 7.91
CA TYR A 50 6.18 -2.44 7.73
C TYR A 50 6.02 -3.90 7.24
N LEU A 51 6.89 -4.37 6.35
CA LEU A 51 6.84 -5.75 5.83
C LEU A 51 7.13 -6.81 6.89
N LYS A 52 7.97 -6.49 7.88
CA LYS A 52 8.34 -7.39 8.96
C LYS A 52 7.25 -7.47 10.03
N ASP A 53 6.58 -6.35 10.29
CA ASP A 53 5.62 -6.21 11.40
C ASP A 53 4.18 -6.59 11.02
N THR A 54 3.93 -6.97 9.76
CA THR A 54 2.59 -7.29 9.23
C THR A 54 2.51 -8.57 8.42
#